data_AF-A0AAW2Y2K2-F1
#
_entry.id   AF-A0AAW2Y2K2-F1
#
_cell.length_a   1.000
_cell.length_b   1.000
_cell.length_c   1.000
_cell.angle_alpha   90.00
_cell.angle_beta   90.00
_cell.angle_gamma   90.00
#
_symmetry.space_group_name_H-M   'P 1'
#
loop_
_entity.id
_entity.type
_entity.pdbx_description
1 polymer ?
#
loop_
_entity_poly.entity_id
_entity_poly.type
_entity_poly.pdbx_seq_one_letter_code
_entity_poly.pdbx_strand_id
1 'polypeptide(L)'
;MSCLKSEVDNARNFCISTSEFLQLVFSGEDSGRVLKYNPNTKETTVLFRNLQFPNGLSLSKDGSFFVFCEGSIGRLRKYWLKGEKAGTSEIMAVLPGFPDNVRTNEKGEFWVAIHCRRTVYAYFLALYPKVRKLWLKLPIPAKIHYLMQIGGCVHAAVVKYSPEGKLLQILEDRQGKVVKAVSEVEEKDGKLWMGSVLMPFVAVYQLD
;
A
#
# COMPACT_ATOMS: atom_id res chain seq x y z
N MET A 1 -17.93 17.35 -5.47
CA MET A 1 -17.47 16.09 -4.85
C MET A 1 -15.97 16.20 -4.65
N SER A 2 -15.44 16.15 -3.42
CA SER A 2 -13.99 16.25 -3.21
C SER A 2 -13.29 14.92 -3.47
N CYS A 3 -12.11 14.94 -4.09
CA CYS A 3 -11.26 13.77 -4.34
C CYS A 3 -10.22 13.64 -3.22
N LEU A 4 -9.85 12.41 -2.85
CA LEU A 4 -8.74 12.14 -1.94
C LEU A 4 -7.61 11.47 -2.74
N LYS A 5 -6.37 11.89 -2.50
CA LYS A 5 -5.18 11.32 -3.15
C LYS A 5 -4.05 11.22 -2.15
N SER A 6 -3.32 10.12 -2.13
CA SER A 6 -2.03 10.02 -1.45
C SER A 6 -0.88 10.30 -2.43
N GLU A 7 0.19 10.92 -1.94
CA GLU A 7 1.32 11.34 -2.76
C GLU A 7 2.61 11.39 -1.94
N VAL A 8 3.78 11.34 -2.59
CA VAL A 8 5.09 11.55 -1.99
C VAL A 8 5.82 12.72 -2.65
N ASP A 9 6.47 13.58 -1.86
CA ASP A 9 7.11 14.83 -2.32
C ASP A 9 8.21 14.67 -3.38
N ASN A 10 8.81 13.48 -3.52
CA ASN A 10 9.85 13.23 -4.53
C ASN A 10 9.30 12.95 -5.94
N ALA A 11 7.97 12.97 -6.13
CA ALA A 11 7.29 12.80 -7.41
C ALA A 11 7.29 14.09 -8.27
N ARG A 12 8.34 14.92 -8.19
CA ARG A 12 8.43 16.22 -8.91
C ARG A 12 8.48 16.07 -10.43
N ASN A 13 8.77 14.87 -10.93
CA ASN A 13 8.71 14.51 -12.34
C ASN A 13 7.56 13.52 -12.57
N PHE A 14 6.76 13.75 -13.62
CA PHE A 14 5.66 12.86 -14.03
C PHE A 14 6.11 11.41 -14.34
N CYS A 15 7.41 11.17 -14.50
CA CYS A 15 8.03 9.85 -14.64
C CYS A 15 9.00 9.60 -13.49
N ILE A 16 8.65 8.67 -12.59
CA ILE A 16 9.57 8.11 -11.59
C ILE A 16 10.28 6.93 -12.26
N SER A 17 11.61 6.97 -12.35
CA SER A 17 12.38 5.83 -12.86
C SER A 17 12.32 4.64 -11.88
N THR A 18 12.54 3.42 -12.38
CA THR A 18 12.56 2.21 -11.52
C THR A 18 13.57 2.32 -10.37
N SER A 19 14.69 3.01 -10.59
CA SER A 19 15.71 3.25 -9.56
C SER A 19 15.19 4.20 -8.47
N GLU A 20 14.54 5.31 -8.86
CA GLU A 20 13.96 6.27 -7.93
C GLU A 20 12.81 5.68 -7.12
N PHE A 21 11.98 4.82 -7.74
CA PHE A 21 10.94 4.07 -7.05
C PHE A 21 11.51 3.17 -5.95
N LEU A 22 12.54 2.38 -6.26
CA LEU A 22 13.17 1.49 -5.28
C LEU A 22 13.83 2.27 -4.14
N GLN A 23 14.49 3.39 -4.45
CA GLN A 23 15.05 4.29 -3.44
C GLN A 23 13.98 4.89 -2.54
N LEU A 24 12.84 5.30 -3.11
CA LEU A 24 11.72 5.83 -2.33
C LEU A 24 11.18 4.80 -1.34
N VAL A 25 10.95 3.57 -1.80
CA VAL A 25 10.40 2.49 -0.95
C VAL A 25 11.40 2.08 0.13
N PHE A 26 12.68 1.90 -0.23
CA PHE A 26 13.69 1.34 0.67
C PHE A 26 14.32 2.36 1.61
N SER A 27 14.41 3.64 1.23
CA SER A 27 14.90 4.69 2.15
C SER A 27 14.02 4.80 3.39
N GLY A 28 12.72 4.48 3.24
CA GLY A 28 11.70 4.64 4.26
C GLY A 28 11.57 6.10 4.70
N GLU A 29 11.82 7.03 3.78
CA GLU A 29 11.50 8.44 3.99
C GLU A 29 10.00 8.63 4.14
N ASP A 30 9.62 9.51 5.06
CA ASP A 30 8.24 9.74 5.45
C ASP A 30 7.66 10.99 4.78
N SER A 31 8.16 11.39 3.62
CA SER A 31 7.69 12.59 2.90
C SER A 31 6.31 12.42 2.24
N GLY A 32 5.63 11.28 2.46
CA GLY A 32 4.29 11.01 1.97
C GLY A 32 3.20 11.79 2.69
N ARG A 33 2.10 12.05 1.98
CA ARG A 33 0.94 12.82 2.44
C ARG A 33 -0.36 12.25 1.92
N VAL A 34 -1.46 12.55 2.61
CA VAL A 34 -2.82 12.42 2.09
C VAL A 34 -3.38 13.82 1.84
N LEU A 35 -3.90 14.01 0.64
CA LEU A 35 -4.43 15.26 0.11
C LEU A 35 -5.94 15.12 -0.13
N LYS A 36 -6.66 16.19 0.16
CA LYS A 36 -8.04 16.41 -0.25
C LYS A 36 -8.06 17.49 -1.30
N TYR A 37 -8.65 17.20 -2.44
CA TYR A 37 -8.84 18.13 -3.55
C TYR A 37 -10.31 18.45 -3.73
N ASN A 38 -10.65 19.74 -3.81
CA ASN A 38 -12.00 20.18 -4.17
C ASN A 38 -12.01 20.65 -5.63
N PRO A 39 -12.64 19.93 -6.58
CA PRO A 39 -12.63 20.30 -7.99
C PRO A 39 -13.41 21.60 -8.28
N ASN A 40 -14.33 22.00 -7.40
CA ASN A 40 -15.12 23.21 -7.59
C ASN A 40 -14.32 24.46 -7.20
N THR A 41 -13.61 24.42 -6.06
CA THR A 41 -12.80 25.56 -5.58
C THR A 41 -11.34 25.49 -6.06
N LYS A 42 -10.93 24.34 -6.62
CA LYS A 42 -9.55 23.99 -6.97
C LYS A 42 -8.57 23.99 -5.80
N GLU A 43 -9.08 23.98 -4.57
CA GLU A 43 -8.26 23.96 -3.36
C GLU A 43 -7.74 22.55 -3.05
N THR A 44 -6.50 22.49 -2.59
CA THR A 44 -5.88 21.26 -2.06
C THR A 44 -5.54 21.44 -0.60
N THR A 45 -6.04 20.55 0.25
CA THR A 45 -5.76 20.53 1.69
C THR A 45 -4.98 19.28 2.04
N VAL A 46 -3.94 19.41 2.86
CA VAL A 46 -3.22 18.25 3.39
C VAL A 46 -3.96 17.73 4.62
N LEU A 47 -4.46 16.49 4.56
CA LEU A 47 -5.16 15.83 5.67
C LEU A 47 -4.22 15.07 6.61
N PHE A 48 -3.12 14.54 6.07
CA PHE A 48 -2.14 13.76 6.83
C PHE A 48 -0.74 13.89 6.20
N ARG A 49 0.31 13.87 7.04
CA ARG A 49 1.72 14.01 6.64
C ARG A 49 2.57 12.91 7.28
N ASN A 50 3.85 12.87 6.93
CA ASN A 50 4.85 12.02 7.57
C ASN A 50 4.56 10.52 7.31
N LEU A 51 4.19 10.18 6.07
CA LEU A 51 3.84 8.83 5.65
C LEU A 51 4.95 8.18 4.85
N GLN A 52 5.30 6.95 5.21
CA GLN A 52 6.24 6.14 4.45
C GLN A 52 5.50 5.37 3.36
N PHE A 53 5.65 5.84 2.12
CA PHE A 53 5.12 5.22 0.91
C PHE A 53 3.61 4.90 0.97
N PRO A 54 2.72 5.92 1.05
CA PRO A 54 1.28 5.73 1.14
C PRO A 54 0.66 5.42 -0.23
N ASN A 55 0.81 4.20 -0.75
CA ASN A 55 0.42 3.91 -2.13
C ASN A 55 -1.10 3.75 -2.32
N GLY A 56 -1.76 3.00 -1.45
CA GLY A 56 -3.20 2.76 -1.51
C GLY A 56 -4.04 3.68 -0.62
N LEU A 57 -5.20 4.10 -1.12
CA LEU A 57 -6.25 4.81 -0.37
C LEU A 57 -7.64 4.41 -0.86
N SER A 58 -8.58 4.19 0.07
CA SER A 58 -9.98 3.92 -0.26
C SER A 58 -10.94 4.51 0.77
N LEU A 59 -12.07 5.03 0.30
CA LEU A 59 -13.14 5.52 1.16
C LEU A 59 -13.93 4.35 1.76
N SER A 60 -14.39 4.51 2.99
CA SER A 60 -15.48 3.69 3.53
C SER A 60 -16.74 3.81 2.67
N LYS A 61 -17.58 2.77 2.71
CA LYS A 61 -18.83 2.71 1.93
C LYS A 61 -19.76 3.90 2.19
N ASP A 62 -19.83 4.40 3.41
CA ASP A 62 -20.68 5.54 3.82
C ASP A 62 -19.94 6.90 3.78
N GLY A 63 -18.66 6.88 3.41
CA GLY A 63 -17.78 8.05 3.39
C GLY A 63 -17.56 8.70 4.77
N SER A 64 -17.73 7.96 5.87
CA SER A 64 -17.48 8.44 7.23
C SER A 64 -15.99 8.46 7.60
N PHE A 65 -15.20 7.60 6.95
CA PHE A 65 -13.74 7.54 7.06
C PHE A 65 -13.09 7.11 5.73
N PHE A 66 -11.77 7.20 5.64
CA PHE A 66 -10.99 6.50 4.61
C PHE A 66 -9.90 5.66 5.26
N VAL A 67 -9.47 4.63 4.52
CA VAL A 67 -8.35 3.77 4.88
C VAL A 67 -7.24 4.01 3.88
N PHE A 68 -6.01 4.05 4.36
CA PHE A 68 -4.85 4.16 3.50
C PHE A 68 -3.69 3.31 4.01
N CYS A 69 -2.82 2.94 3.08
CA CYS A 69 -1.66 2.12 3.33
C CYS A 69 -0.51 2.97 3.87
N GLU A 70 0.25 2.43 4.81
CA GLU A 70 1.63 2.87 5.10
C GLU A 70 2.56 1.77 4.60
N GLY A 71 2.92 1.85 3.31
CA GLY A 71 3.55 0.79 2.53
C GLY A 71 4.80 0.24 3.19
N SER A 72 5.81 1.09 3.42
CA SER A 72 7.10 0.65 3.98
C SER A 72 7.02 0.21 5.45
N ILE A 73 5.95 0.58 6.17
CA ILE A 73 5.72 0.16 7.57
C ILE A 73 4.95 -1.17 7.62
N GLY A 74 4.11 -1.46 6.62
CA GLY A 74 3.30 -2.67 6.56
C GLY A 74 2.04 -2.59 7.43
N ARG A 75 1.28 -1.50 7.34
CA ARG A 75 0.02 -1.33 8.08
C ARG A 75 -1.03 -0.54 7.30
N LEU A 76 -2.28 -0.70 7.71
CA LEU A 76 -3.40 0.16 7.34
C LEU A 76 -3.66 1.19 8.44
N ARG A 77 -3.98 2.41 8.04
CA ARG A 77 -4.45 3.48 8.91
C ARG A 77 -5.84 3.92 8.49
N LYS A 78 -6.70 4.14 9.47
CA LYS A 78 -8.02 4.72 9.30
C LYS A 78 -7.97 6.20 9.67
N TYR A 79 -8.59 7.05 8.85
CA TYR A 79 -8.77 8.48 9.13
C TYR A 79 -10.24 8.85 9.08
N TRP A 80 -10.73 9.44 10.17
CA TRP A 80 -12.14 9.79 10.34
C TRP A 80 -12.45 11.11 9.64
N LEU A 81 -13.46 11.10 8.75
CA LEU A 81 -13.96 12.28 8.03
C LEU A 81 -15.18 12.90 8.70
N LYS A 82 -15.96 12.09 9.44
CA LYS A 82 -17.21 12.47 10.11
C LYS A 82 -17.23 11.95 11.54
N GLY A 83 -18.20 12.45 12.33
CA GLY A 83 -18.41 12.05 13.72
C GLY A 83 -17.46 12.73 14.71
N GLU A 84 -17.54 12.33 15.98
CA GLU A 84 -16.77 12.92 17.07
C GLU A 84 -15.25 12.79 16.90
N LYS A 85 -14.81 11.76 16.16
CA LYS A 85 -13.41 11.51 15.84
C LYS A 85 -12.92 12.24 14.58
N ALA A 86 -13.76 13.04 13.91
CA ALA A 86 -13.39 13.68 12.64
C ALA A 86 -12.06 14.45 12.73
N GLY A 87 -11.19 14.25 11.74
CA GLY A 87 -9.85 14.84 11.71
C GLY A 87 -8.77 14.01 12.42
N THR A 88 -9.15 12.92 13.10
CA THR A 88 -8.20 12.01 13.78
C THR A 88 -7.93 10.75 12.96
N SER A 89 -6.91 9.99 13.36
CA SER A 89 -6.56 8.72 12.74
C SER A 89 -6.17 7.66 13.77
N GLU A 90 -6.35 6.40 13.41
CA GLU A 90 -5.95 5.25 14.22
C GLU A 90 -5.38 4.13 13.35
N ILE A 91 -4.52 3.28 13.93
CA ILE A 91 -4.02 2.09 13.25
C ILE A 91 -5.20 1.11 13.12
N MET A 92 -5.50 0.70 11.89
CA MET A 92 -6.60 -0.23 11.62
C MET A 92 -6.12 -1.67 11.64
N ALA A 93 -5.00 -1.97 10.98
CA ALA A 93 -4.45 -3.32 10.93
C ALA A 93 -2.94 -3.29 10.69
N VAL A 94 -2.20 -4.18 11.35
CA VAL A 94 -0.80 -4.48 11.01
C VAL A 94 -0.79 -5.66 10.06
N LEU A 95 -0.19 -5.49 8.88
CA LEU A 95 -0.27 -6.45 7.79
C LEU A 95 0.89 -7.44 7.83
N PRO A 96 0.77 -8.64 7.22
CA PRO A 96 1.86 -9.63 7.15
C PRO A 96 3.00 -9.23 6.17
N GLY A 97 2.84 -8.14 5.45
CA GLY A 97 3.75 -7.67 4.41
C GLY A 97 3.59 -6.19 4.12
N PHE A 98 4.13 -5.76 2.98
CA PHE A 98 4.11 -4.37 2.54
C PHE A 98 2.88 -4.15 1.63
N PRO A 99 1.87 -3.38 2.07
CA PRO A 99 0.68 -3.13 1.27
C PRO A 99 0.99 -2.22 0.10
N ASP A 100 0.29 -2.49 -0.99
CA ASP A 100 0.28 -1.68 -2.20
C ASP A 100 -1.04 -0.90 -2.22
N ASN A 101 -2.00 -1.27 -3.08
CA ASN A 101 -3.33 -0.66 -3.10
C ASN A 101 -4.34 -1.28 -2.11
N VAL A 102 -5.35 -0.48 -1.74
CA VAL A 102 -6.53 -0.88 -0.97
C VAL A 102 -7.80 -0.47 -1.69
N ARG A 103 -8.80 -1.35 -1.72
CA ARG A 103 -10.13 -1.12 -2.31
C ARG A 103 -11.25 -1.61 -1.41
N THR A 104 -12.24 -0.76 -1.22
CA THR A 104 -13.48 -1.10 -0.52
C THR A 104 -14.42 -1.85 -1.46
N ASN A 105 -14.97 -2.98 -1.03
CA ASN A 105 -15.98 -3.73 -1.77
C ASN A 105 -17.40 -3.22 -1.46
N GLU A 106 -18.39 -3.79 -2.13
CA GLU A 106 -19.81 -3.42 -1.95
C GLU A 106 -20.33 -3.69 -0.52
N LYS A 107 -19.69 -4.59 0.24
CA LYS A 107 -20.02 -4.88 1.65
C LYS A 107 -19.39 -3.89 2.62
N GLY A 108 -18.50 -3.01 2.15
CA GLY A 108 -17.74 -2.08 2.99
C GLY A 108 -16.47 -2.70 3.60
N GLU A 109 -16.09 -3.90 3.16
CA GLU A 109 -14.84 -4.58 3.54
C GLU A 109 -13.70 -4.07 2.64
N PHE A 110 -12.46 -4.19 3.09
CA PHE A 110 -11.29 -3.65 2.42
C PHE A 110 -10.39 -4.77 1.93
N TRP A 111 -10.28 -4.93 0.61
CA TRP A 111 -9.23 -5.73 -0.02
C TRP A 111 -7.94 -4.95 -0.12
N VAL A 112 -6.83 -5.61 0.18
CA VAL A 112 -5.49 -5.02 0.17
C VAL A 112 -4.56 -5.94 -0.59
N ALA A 113 -3.88 -5.38 -1.60
CA ALA A 113 -2.80 -6.07 -2.29
C ALA A 113 -1.53 -6.01 -1.43
N ILE A 114 -0.86 -7.15 -1.23
CA ILE A 114 0.39 -7.25 -0.51
C ILE A 114 1.50 -7.54 -1.51
N HIS A 115 2.43 -6.60 -1.67
CA HIS A 115 3.51 -6.69 -2.64
C HIS A 115 4.45 -7.87 -2.33
N CYS A 116 4.87 -7.97 -1.07
CA CYS A 116 5.65 -9.10 -0.55
C CYS A 116 5.50 -9.21 0.97
N ARG A 117 5.82 -10.39 1.52
CA ARG A 117 5.82 -10.63 2.97
C ARG A 117 7.00 -9.93 3.64
N ARG A 118 6.87 -9.70 4.95
CA ARG A 118 8.01 -9.23 5.76
C ARG A 118 9.12 -10.27 5.75
N THR A 119 10.34 -9.82 5.51
CA THR A 119 11.56 -10.62 5.61
C THR A 119 12.39 -10.20 6.81
N VAL A 120 13.26 -11.08 7.30
CA VAL A 120 14.22 -10.75 8.37
C VAL A 120 15.11 -9.58 7.96
N TYR A 121 15.51 -9.54 6.69
CA TYR A 121 16.25 -8.43 6.10
C TYR A 121 15.49 -7.11 6.22
N ALA A 122 14.23 -7.07 5.78
CA ALA A 122 13.42 -5.86 5.87
C ALA A 122 13.16 -5.41 7.31
N TYR A 123 12.94 -6.38 8.21
CA TYR A 123 12.77 -6.12 9.64
C TYR A 123 14.03 -5.50 10.26
N PHE A 124 15.21 -6.06 10.00
CA PHE A 124 16.48 -5.52 10.49
C PHE A 124 16.73 -4.10 9.99
N LEU A 125 16.49 -3.83 8.70
CA LEU A 125 16.66 -2.49 8.14
C LEU A 125 15.64 -1.48 8.69
N ALA A 126 14.45 -1.93 9.10
CA ALA A 126 13.48 -1.09 9.79
C ALA A 126 13.92 -0.72 11.21
N LEU A 127 14.56 -1.65 11.95
CA LEU A 127 15.10 -1.40 13.29
C LEU A 127 16.30 -0.44 13.29
N TYR A 128 17.10 -0.45 12.22
CA TYR A 128 18.33 0.35 12.14
C TYR A 128 18.32 1.31 10.92
N PRO A 129 17.56 2.42 10.95
CA PRO A 129 17.45 3.35 9.81
C PRO A 129 18.78 3.94 9.35
N LYS A 130 19.74 4.18 10.26
CA LYS A 130 21.08 4.66 9.90
C LYS A 130 21.85 3.63 9.07
N VAL A 131 21.76 2.35 9.46
CA VAL A 131 22.36 1.24 8.71
C VAL A 131 21.68 1.09 7.35
N ARG A 132 20.36 1.14 7.30
CA ARG A 132 19.58 1.14 6.04
C ARG A 132 20.04 2.22 5.08
N LYS A 133 20.19 3.46 5.55
CA LYS A 133 20.67 4.58 4.72
C LYS A 133 22.10 4.38 4.22
N LEU A 134 23.00 3.85 5.06
CA LEU A 134 24.36 3.52 4.62
C LEU A 134 24.36 2.39 3.58
N TRP A 135 23.56 1.35 3.82
CA TRP A 135 23.42 0.20 2.95
C TRP A 135 22.95 0.57 1.55
N LEU A 136 21.98 1.49 1.43
CA LEU A 136 21.47 1.98 0.14
C LEU A 136 22.43 2.91 -0.62
N LYS A 137 23.50 3.40 0.03
CA LYS A 137 24.54 4.24 -0.62
C LYS A 137 25.67 3.42 -1.22
N LEU A 138 25.76 2.14 -0.90
CA LEU A 138 26.75 1.25 -1.50
C LEU A 138 26.42 1.04 -2.99
N PRO A 139 27.42 0.78 -3.86
CA PRO A 139 27.22 0.55 -5.29
C PRO A 139 26.66 -0.87 -5.57
N ILE A 140 25.64 -1.28 -4.80
CA ILE A 140 24.95 -2.57 -4.97
C ILE A 140 23.80 -2.34 -5.97
N PRO A 141 23.68 -3.16 -7.03
CA PRO A 141 22.59 -3.05 -7.97
C PRO A 141 21.22 -3.12 -7.29
N ALA A 142 20.28 -2.23 -7.67
CA ALA A 142 18.95 -2.14 -7.07
C ALA A 142 18.16 -3.46 -7.12
N LYS A 143 18.41 -4.29 -8.14
CA LYS A 143 17.85 -5.65 -8.28
C LYS A 143 18.22 -6.57 -7.11
N ILE A 144 19.43 -6.44 -6.56
CA ILE A 144 19.88 -7.24 -5.41
C ILE A 144 19.17 -6.78 -4.13
N HIS A 145 19.06 -5.47 -3.91
CA HIS A 145 18.26 -4.93 -2.80
C HIS A 145 16.81 -5.40 -2.86
N TYR A 146 16.23 -5.36 -4.07
CA TYR A 146 14.87 -5.86 -4.30
C TYR A 146 14.74 -7.35 -4.00
N LEU A 147 15.66 -8.20 -4.50
CA LEU A 147 15.64 -9.63 -4.25
C LEU A 147 15.73 -9.97 -2.76
N MET A 148 16.60 -9.27 -2.02
CA MET A 148 16.74 -9.41 -0.57
C MET A 148 15.47 -8.95 0.17
N GLN A 149 14.86 -7.85 -0.29
CA GLN A 149 13.62 -7.34 0.28
C GLN A 149 12.48 -8.34 0.17
N ILE A 150 12.30 -8.96 -1.00
CA ILE A 150 11.23 -9.95 -1.24
C ILE A 150 11.59 -11.36 -0.73
N GLY A 151 12.83 -11.57 -0.26
CA GLY A 151 13.28 -12.84 0.30
C GLY A 151 13.56 -13.92 -0.75
N GLY A 152 13.95 -13.52 -1.97
CA GLY A 152 14.32 -14.44 -3.05
C GLY A 152 13.16 -15.09 -3.81
N CYS A 153 11.94 -15.08 -3.25
CA CYS A 153 10.76 -15.68 -3.85
C CYS A 153 9.65 -14.64 -4.00
N VAL A 154 9.03 -14.65 -5.18
CA VAL A 154 7.82 -13.88 -5.45
C VAL A 154 6.62 -14.61 -4.85
N HIS A 155 5.75 -13.87 -4.18
CA HIS A 155 4.59 -14.40 -3.47
C HIS A 155 3.49 -13.35 -3.50
N ALA A 156 2.43 -13.60 -4.28
CA ALA A 156 1.26 -12.73 -4.26
C ALA A 156 0.34 -13.09 -3.09
N ALA A 157 -0.08 -12.07 -2.35
CA ALA A 157 -1.11 -12.20 -1.34
C ALA A 157 -2.09 -11.03 -1.43
N VAL A 158 -3.37 -11.32 -1.31
CA VAL A 158 -4.44 -10.32 -1.13
C VAL A 158 -5.16 -10.63 0.16
N VAL A 159 -5.46 -9.58 0.93
CA VAL A 159 -6.01 -9.71 2.27
C VAL A 159 -7.26 -8.87 2.40
N LYS A 160 -8.31 -9.43 3.00
CA LYS A 160 -9.58 -8.75 3.26
C LYS A 160 -9.72 -8.39 4.73
N TYR A 161 -10.08 -7.15 5.03
CA TYR A 161 -10.35 -6.66 6.38
C TYR A 161 -11.76 -6.08 6.52
N SER A 162 -12.36 -6.24 7.71
CA SER A 162 -13.60 -5.55 8.08
C SER A 162 -13.34 -4.06 8.33
N PRO A 163 -14.38 -3.20 8.36
CA PRO A 163 -14.26 -1.80 8.76
C PRO A 163 -13.58 -1.59 10.12
N GLU A 164 -13.69 -2.54 11.05
CA GLU A 164 -13.10 -2.52 12.39
C GLU A 164 -11.64 -2.98 12.41
N GLY A 165 -11.09 -3.39 11.26
CA GLY A 165 -9.72 -3.90 11.15
C GLY A 165 -9.58 -5.39 11.46
N LYS A 166 -10.68 -6.16 11.49
CA LYS A 166 -10.62 -7.62 11.65
C LYS A 166 -10.21 -8.27 10.35
N LEU A 167 -9.26 -9.20 10.41
CA LEU A 167 -8.91 -10.04 9.27
C LEU A 167 -10.09 -10.96 8.92
N LEU A 168 -10.56 -10.89 7.67
CA LEU A 168 -11.67 -11.71 7.18
C LEU A 168 -11.19 -12.84 6.27
N GLN A 169 -10.22 -12.57 5.40
CA GLN A 169 -9.75 -13.54 4.41
C GLN A 169 -8.33 -13.24 3.96
N ILE A 170 -7.57 -14.28 3.64
CA ILE A 170 -6.27 -14.19 2.95
C ILE A 170 -6.34 -15.15 1.76
N LEU A 171 -6.00 -14.65 0.57
CA LEU A 171 -5.75 -15.48 -0.61
C LEU A 171 -4.29 -15.32 -1.02
N GLU A 172 -3.59 -16.43 -1.24
CA GLU A 172 -2.16 -16.43 -1.54
C GLU A 172 -1.81 -17.42 -2.64
N ASP A 173 -0.93 -17.01 -3.55
CA ASP A 173 -0.19 -17.92 -4.42
C ASP A 173 1.24 -18.06 -3.90
N ARG A 174 1.40 -18.91 -2.88
CA ARG A 174 2.67 -19.08 -2.14
C ARG A 174 3.80 -19.62 -3.00
N GLN A 175 3.45 -20.32 -4.09
CA GLN A 175 4.41 -20.90 -5.03
C GLN A 175 4.62 -19.99 -6.26
N GLY A 176 3.84 -18.91 -6.40
CA GLY A 176 3.87 -18.02 -7.56
C GLY A 176 3.59 -18.77 -8.86
N LYS A 177 2.70 -19.77 -8.83
CA LYS A 177 2.37 -20.60 -10.00
C LYS A 177 1.64 -19.80 -11.08
N VAL A 178 0.70 -18.96 -10.66
CA VAL A 178 -0.14 -18.14 -11.52
C VAL A 178 0.12 -16.67 -11.21
N VAL A 179 -0.10 -16.23 -9.97
CA VAL A 179 0.06 -14.83 -9.58
C VAL A 179 1.31 -14.67 -8.73
N LYS A 180 2.38 -14.14 -9.34
CA LYS A 180 3.68 -13.99 -8.65
C LYS A 180 3.76 -12.73 -7.79
N ALA A 181 3.06 -11.67 -8.20
CA ALA A 181 2.97 -10.42 -7.47
C ALA A 181 1.59 -9.79 -7.74
N VAL A 182 1.11 -9.00 -6.78
CA VAL A 182 -0.14 -8.24 -6.90
C VAL A 182 0.09 -6.83 -6.37
N SER A 183 -0.35 -5.83 -7.13
CA SER A 183 -0.29 -4.41 -6.78
C SER A 183 -1.66 -3.79 -6.66
N GLU A 184 -2.67 -4.34 -7.34
CA GLU A 184 -4.04 -3.87 -7.34
C GLU A 184 -4.98 -5.07 -7.15
N VAL A 185 -6.07 -4.86 -6.42
CA VAL A 185 -7.11 -5.85 -6.21
C VAL A 185 -8.47 -5.16 -6.18
N GLU A 186 -9.44 -5.68 -6.93
CA GLU A 186 -10.81 -5.17 -6.97
C GLU A 186 -11.81 -6.33 -6.95
N GLU A 187 -12.77 -6.28 -6.04
CA GLU A 187 -13.89 -7.23 -6.00
C GLU A 187 -15.06 -6.66 -6.79
N LYS A 188 -15.53 -7.42 -7.79
CA LYS A 188 -16.66 -7.03 -8.62
C LYS A 188 -17.35 -8.26 -9.21
N ASP A 189 -18.68 -8.30 -9.16
CA ASP A 189 -19.52 -9.37 -9.74
C ASP A 189 -19.13 -10.78 -9.27
N GLY A 190 -18.84 -10.95 -7.98
CA GLY A 190 -18.40 -12.22 -7.39
C GLY A 190 -17.00 -12.66 -7.83
N LYS A 191 -16.22 -11.77 -8.43
CA LYS A 191 -14.86 -12.04 -8.89
C LYS A 191 -13.87 -11.08 -8.24
N LEU A 192 -12.66 -11.58 -8.04
CA LEU A 192 -11.54 -10.80 -7.58
C LEU A 192 -10.58 -10.58 -8.75
N TRP A 193 -10.49 -9.34 -9.19
CA TRP A 193 -9.62 -8.88 -10.26
C TRP A 193 -8.29 -8.44 -9.65
N MET A 194 -7.19 -9.00 -10.13
CA MET A 194 -5.86 -8.75 -9.59
C MET A 194 -4.92 -8.28 -10.70
N GLY A 195 -4.32 -7.11 -10.47
CA GLY A 195 -3.33 -6.49 -11.35
C GLY A 195 -1.96 -6.40 -10.70
N SER A 196 -0.91 -6.33 -11.51
CA SER A 196 0.46 -6.19 -11.02
C SER A 196 1.31 -5.41 -11.99
N VAL A 197 2.16 -4.52 -11.48
CA VAL A 197 3.15 -3.79 -12.28
C VAL A 197 4.28 -4.71 -12.79
N LEU A 198 4.35 -5.94 -12.28
CA LEU A 198 5.38 -6.94 -12.63
C LEU A 198 4.86 -8.06 -13.54
N MET A 199 3.55 -8.13 -13.79
CA MET A 199 2.93 -9.21 -14.55
C MET A 199 2.32 -8.67 -15.85
N PRO A 200 2.46 -9.37 -16.98
CA PRO A 200 1.93 -8.91 -18.27
C PRO A 200 0.44 -9.26 -18.48
N PHE A 201 -0.29 -9.56 -17.41
CA PHE A 201 -1.70 -9.98 -17.48
C PHE A 201 -2.48 -9.56 -16.22
N VAL A 202 -3.81 -9.59 -16.35
CA VAL A 202 -4.75 -9.47 -15.22
C VAL A 202 -5.19 -10.87 -14.82
N ALA A 203 -5.11 -11.19 -13.54
CA ALA A 203 -5.61 -12.44 -12.99
C ALA A 203 -7.03 -12.25 -12.46
N VAL A 204 -7.89 -13.26 -12.64
CA VAL A 204 -9.26 -13.26 -12.15
C VAL A 204 -9.47 -14.51 -11.31
N TYR A 205 -9.93 -14.32 -10.07
CA TYR A 205 -10.28 -15.40 -9.16
C TYR A 205 -11.78 -15.35 -8.89
N GLN A 206 -12.46 -16.49 -9.02
CA GLN A 206 -13.88 -16.60 -8.69
C GLN A 206 -14.01 -16.69 -7.16
N LEU A 207 -14.75 -15.77 -6.55
CA LEU A 207 -15.09 -15.87 -5.13
C LEU A 207 -16.28 -16.83 -5.00
N ASP A 208 -16.13 -17.79 -4.09
CA ASP A 208 -17.19 -18.74 -3.72
C ASP A 208 -18.27 -18.08 -2.86
#